data_AF-A0A3Q1FKS2-F1
#
_entry.id   AF-A0A3Q1FKS2-F1
#
_cell.length_a   1.000
_cell.length_b   1.000
_cell.length_c   1.000
_cell.angle_alpha   90.00
_cell.angle_beta   90.00
_cell.angle_gamma   90.00
#
_symmetry.space_group_name_H-M   'P 1'
#
loop_
_entity.id
_entity.type
_entity.pdbx_description
1 polymer ?
#
loop_
_entity_poly.entity_id
_entity_poly.type
_entity_poly.pdbx_seq_one_letter_code
_entity_poly.pdbx_strand_id
1 'polypeptide(L)'
;MTRRVAVIGAGSSGLACIKCCLDEGLEPWDVETENSEGKKEKHIFDAVMICVGHHCHPNLPLHDFPGIDTFTGKYFHSRDYKTPEEWRNKKVVVIGIGNSGGDIAVELSRVTKQLYLSTRRGAWILNRVGDNGVPLDLHFNRVLGFLRRNVPFGVFCSLGEKRLNSRFDHWVGRRPQHCRRTAAKCHKLGSNSQPSHQRRRRNLLRYRCM
;
A
#
# COMPACT_ATOMS: atom_id res chain seq x y z
N MET A 1 33.89 17.07 -21.66
CA MET A 1 33.98 16.73 -20.23
C MET A 1 32.82 15.80 -19.92
N THR A 2 33.10 14.60 -19.43
CA THR A 2 32.08 13.69 -18.90
C THR A 2 31.58 14.25 -17.57
N ARG A 3 30.27 14.41 -17.44
CA ARG A 3 29.61 14.82 -16.19
C ARG A 3 29.29 13.58 -15.37
N ARG A 4 29.66 13.58 -14.10
CA ARG A 4 29.46 12.47 -13.17
C ARG A 4 28.21 12.72 -12.33
N VAL A 5 27.29 11.77 -12.31
CA VAL A 5 26.04 11.86 -11.54
C VAL A 5 26.01 10.76 -10.50
N ALA A 6 25.80 11.11 -9.24
CA ALA A 6 25.56 10.11 -8.20
C ALA A 6 24.10 9.67 -8.20
N VAL A 7 23.83 8.36 -8.19
CA VAL A 7 22.47 7.84 -7.97
C VAL A 7 22.46 7.03 -6.68
N ILE A 8 21.62 7.43 -5.72
CA ILE A 8 21.55 6.80 -4.40
C ILE A 8 20.27 5.97 -4.28
N GLY A 9 20.42 4.65 -4.19
CA GLY A 9 19.35 3.68 -3.90
C GLY A 9 19.01 2.78 -5.09
N ALA A 10 19.12 1.46 -4.90
CA ALA A 10 18.93 0.43 -5.93
C ALA A 10 17.47 0.00 -6.17
N GLY A 11 16.50 0.87 -5.86
CA GLY A 11 15.09 0.62 -6.13
C GLY A 11 14.76 0.71 -7.62
N SER A 12 13.51 0.39 -7.99
CA SER A 12 13.03 0.53 -9.38
C SER A 12 13.20 1.94 -9.93
N SER A 13 13.03 2.96 -9.08
CA SER A 13 13.32 4.36 -9.41
C SER A 13 14.81 4.63 -9.65
N GLY A 14 15.70 4.02 -8.87
CA GLY A 14 17.14 4.17 -9.02
C GLY A 14 17.66 3.56 -10.32
N LEU A 15 17.21 2.33 -10.62
CA LEU A 15 17.53 1.66 -11.89
C LEU A 15 17.05 2.46 -13.12
N ALA A 16 15.85 3.03 -13.05
CA ALA A 16 15.35 3.91 -14.11
C ALA A 16 16.21 5.18 -14.25
N CYS A 17 16.62 5.79 -13.14
CA CYS A 17 17.49 6.97 -13.16
C CYS A 17 18.87 6.67 -13.76
N ILE A 18 19.47 5.51 -13.42
CA ILE A 18 20.73 5.05 -14.02
C ILE A 18 20.57 4.90 -15.53
N LYS A 19 19.49 4.25 -15.98
CA LYS A 19 19.23 4.06 -17.42
C LYS A 19 19.10 5.41 -18.16
N CYS A 20 18.33 6.35 -17.61
CA CYS A 20 18.21 7.70 -18.17
C CYS A 20 19.55 8.44 -18.22
N CYS A 21 20.39 8.31 -17.18
CA CYS A 21 21.72 8.93 -17.17
C CYS A 21 22.61 8.37 -18.30
N LEU A 22 22.58 7.04 -18.51
CA LEU A 22 23.33 6.40 -19.59
C LEU A 22 22.83 6.82 -20.98
N ASP A 23 21.50 6.95 -21.16
CA ASP A 23 20.91 7.36 -22.44
C ASP A 23 21.28 8.81 -22.82
N GLU A 24 21.51 9.68 -21.83
CA GLU A 24 21.94 11.07 -22.00
C GLU A 24 23.48 11.22 -22.08
N GLY A 25 24.24 10.12 -22.08
CA GLY A 25 25.71 10.13 -22.14
C GLY A 25 26.38 10.62 -20.86
N LEU A 26 25.68 10.55 -19.72
CA LEU A 26 26.23 10.84 -18.39
C LEU A 26 26.85 9.57 -17.81
N GLU A 27 27.86 9.74 -16.95
CA GLU A 27 28.47 8.63 -16.21
C GLU A 27 27.83 8.55 -14.82
N PRO A 28 26.83 7.68 -14.59
CA PRO A 28 26.31 7.45 -13.26
C PRO A 28 27.36 6.71 -12.43
N TRP A 29 27.65 7.23 -11.24
CA TRP A 29 28.42 6.54 -10.21
C TRP A 29 27.47 6.20 -9.06
N ASP A 30 27.45 4.94 -8.65
CA ASP A 30 26.62 4.44 -7.55
C ASP A 30 27.50 4.24 -6.32
N VAL A 31 27.61 5.20 -5.39
CA VAL A 31 28.28 4.93 -4.10
C VAL A 31 27.90 5.87 -2.94
N GLU A 32 27.42 5.26 -1.86
CA GLU A 32 27.88 5.54 -0.49
C GLU A 32 28.23 4.18 0.15
N THR A 33 29.51 3.97 0.49
CA THR A 33 30.04 2.72 1.06
C THR A 33 30.58 3.01 2.45
N GLU A 34 30.10 2.22 3.41
CA GLU A 34 30.75 2.03 4.69
C GLU A 34 31.36 0.63 4.64
N ASN A 35 32.70 0.54 4.66
CA ASN A 35 33.35 -0.76 4.79
C ASN A 35 33.07 -1.32 6.21
N SER A 36 33.29 -2.61 6.43
CA SER A 36 33.13 -3.28 7.73
C SER A 36 33.98 -2.70 8.87
N GLU A 37 34.83 -1.71 8.60
CA GLU A 37 35.70 -0.99 9.54
C GLU A 37 35.27 0.48 9.79
N GLY A 38 34.14 0.94 9.23
CA GLY A 38 33.60 2.29 9.44
C GLY A 38 34.33 3.41 8.70
N LYS A 39 35.15 3.09 7.69
CA LYS A 39 35.97 4.05 6.95
C LYS A 39 35.12 4.74 5.88
N LYS A 40 35.02 6.08 5.98
CA LYS A 40 34.23 6.93 5.08
C LYS A 40 35.07 7.39 3.89
N GLU A 41 34.57 7.18 2.68
CA GLU A 41 35.15 7.73 1.45
C GLU A 41 34.41 9.01 1.01
N LYS A 42 35.14 9.94 0.38
CA LYS A 42 34.56 11.18 -0.17
C LYS A 42 34.79 11.22 -1.67
N HIS A 43 33.70 11.40 -2.42
CA HIS A 43 33.70 11.50 -3.87
C HIS A 43 33.00 12.80 -4.29
N ILE A 44 33.46 13.42 -5.40
CA ILE A 44 32.89 14.66 -5.95
C ILE A 44 32.08 14.31 -7.19
N PHE A 45 30.83 14.77 -7.24
CA PHE A 45 29.90 14.58 -8.35
C PHE A 45 29.35 15.93 -8.84
N ASP A 46 28.97 15.99 -10.11
CA ASP A 46 28.36 17.19 -10.70
C ASP A 46 26.86 17.30 -10.38
N ALA A 47 26.20 16.16 -10.13
CA ALA A 47 24.81 16.09 -9.69
C ALA A 47 24.55 14.86 -8.83
N VAL A 48 23.45 14.86 -8.06
CA VAL A 48 23.02 13.76 -7.19
C VAL A 48 21.52 13.49 -7.35
N MET A 49 21.15 12.22 -7.47
CA MET A 49 19.76 11.74 -7.55
C MET A 49 19.47 10.80 -6.38
N ILE A 50 18.46 11.13 -5.56
CA ILE A 50 18.07 10.32 -4.40
C ILE A 50 16.85 9.46 -4.74
N CYS A 51 17.03 8.15 -4.73
CA CYS A 51 16.07 7.15 -5.19
C CYS A 51 15.81 6.03 -4.16
N VAL A 52 16.09 6.28 -2.88
CA VAL A 52 15.99 5.31 -1.76
C VAL A 52 14.57 4.79 -1.47
N GLY A 53 13.53 5.44 -2.00
CA GLY A 53 12.13 5.11 -1.73
C GLY A 53 11.69 5.49 -0.30
N HIS A 54 10.38 5.42 -0.04
CA HIS A 54 9.78 5.88 1.22
C HIS A 54 9.14 4.76 2.06
N HIS A 55 9.29 3.50 1.63
CA HIS A 55 8.69 2.33 2.28
C HIS A 55 9.70 1.49 3.08
N CYS A 56 10.91 2.00 3.31
CA CYS A 56 11.93 1.29 4.05
C CYS A 56 11.62 1.32 5.56
N HIS A 57 11.42 2.50 6.15
CA HIS A 57 11.23 2.62 7.60
C HIS A 57 9.80 2.22 8.01
N PRO A 58 9.61 1.19 8.85
CA PRO A 58 8.29 0.78 9.30
C PRO A 58 7.71 1.84 10.25
N ASN A 59 6.43 2.15 10.11
CA ASN A 59 5.71 2.99 11.06
C ASN A 59 4.87 2.10 12.00
N LEU A 60 5.36 1.88 13.22
CA LEU A 60 4.71 1.04 14.23
C LEU A 60 4.40 1.89 15.47
N PRO A 61 3.28 2.63 15.49
CA PRO A 61 2.94 3.53 16.59
C PRO A 61 2.40 2.76 17.81
N LEU A 62 3.29 2.14 18.59
CA LEU A 62 2.90 1.33 19.76
C LEU A 62 2.16 2.15 20.83
N HIS A 63 2.45 3.44 20.93
CA HIS A 63 1.78 4.35 21.87
C HIS A 63 0.26 4.50 21.62
N ASP A 64 -0.22 4.25 20.39
CA ASP A 64 -1.65 4.29 20.06
C ASP A 64 -2.42 3.05 20.57
N PHE A 65 -1.72 2.03 21.06
CA PHE A 65 -2.30 0.75 21.48
C PHE A 65 -2.09 0.51 22.99
N PRO A 66 -2.94 1.09 23.86
CA PRO A 66 -2.82 0.87 25.30
C PRO A 66 -2.95 -0.62 25.64
N GLY A 67 -2.02 -1.13 26.46
CA GLY A 67 -1.95 -2.54 26.86
C GLY A 67 -1.14 -3.43 25.92
N ILE A 68 -0.53 -2.90 24.86
CA ILE A 68 0.35 -3.68 23.98
C ILE A 68 1.55 -4.30 24.72
N ASP A 69 2.06 -3.64 25.76
CA ASP A 69 3.18 -4.14 26.58
C ASP A 69 2.82 -5.40 27.37
N THR A 70 1.54 -5.59 27.68
CA THR A 70 1.03 -6.77 28.39
C THR A 70 0.66 -7.91 27.45
N PHE A 71 0.71 -7.67 26.13
CA PHE A 71 0.33 -8.67 25.14
C PHE A 71 1.41 -9.74 25.01
N THR A 72 1.06 -10.98 25.35
CA THR A 72 1.98 -12.13 25.33
C THR A 72 2.13 -12.78 23.96
N GLY A 73 1.35 -12.35 22.96
CA GLY A 73 1.42 -12.87 21.61
C GLY A 73 2.48 -12.18 20.75
N LYS A 74 2.83 -12.81 19.62
CA LYS A 74 3.73 -12.24 18.61
C LYS A 74 3.01 -11.11 17.85
N TYR A 75 3.65 -9.94 17.75
CA TYR A 75 3.23 -8.82 16.91
C TYR A 75 4.45 -8.24 16.17
N PHE A 76 4.23 -7.69 14.98
CA PHE A 76 5.28 -7.14 14.12
C PHE A 76 4.65 -6.29 13.02
N HIS A 77 5.46 -5.46 12.35
CA HIS A 77 5.01 -4.64 11.22
C HIS A 77 4.88 -5.49 9.95
N SER A 78 4.03 -5.09 8.99
CA SER A 78 3.85 -5.81 7.71
C SER A 78 5.14 -6.01 6.91
N ARG A 79 6.19 -5.22 7.19
CA ARG A 79 7.54 -5.34 6.59
C ARG A 79 8.17 -6.71 6.88
N ASP A 80 7.92 -7.27 8.06
CA ASP A 80 8.53 -8.53 8.50
C ASP A 80 7.67 -9.75 8.17
N TYR A 81 6.48 -9.54 7.61
CA TYR A 81 5.64 -10.62 7.10
C TYR A 81 6.26 -11.26 5.85
N LYS A 82 6.37 -12.59 5.83
CA LYS A 82 6.94 -13.35 4.70
C LYS A 82 6.03 -14.47 4.21
N THR A 83 5.57 -15.33 5.13
CA THR A 83 4.80 -16.53 4.77
C THR A 83 3.60 -16.73 5.71
N PRO A 84 2.48 -17.28 5.20
CA PRO A 84 1.28 -17.53 5.99
C PRO A 84 1.38 -18.75 6.92
N GLU A 85 2.31 -19.68 6.68
CA GLU A 85 2.38 -21.00 7.33
C GLU A 85 2.53 -20.92 8.86
N GLU A 86 3.31 -19.95 9.37
CA GLU A 86 3.50 -19.72 10.82
C GLU A 86 2.17 -19.44 11.56
N TRP A 87 1.13 -19.01 10.82
CA TRP A 87 -0.14 -18.55 11.36
C TRP A 87 -1.25 -19.59 11.26
N ARG A 88 -0.94 -20.80 10.77
CA ARG A 88 -1.92 -21.88 10.61
C ARG A 88 -2.64 -22.18 11.92
N ASN A 89 -3.97 -22.24 11.86
CA ASN A 89 -4.85 -22.51 13.01
C ASN A 89 -4.73 -21.52 14.19
N LYS A 90 -4.01 -20.40 14.05
CA LYS A 90 -3.94 -19.34 15.06
C LYS A 90 -5.10 -18.34 14.90
N LYS A 91 -5.35 -17.56 15.95
CA LYS A 91 -6.21 -16.38 15.91
C LYS A 91 -5.33 -15.17 15.61
N VAL A 92 -5.63 -14.41 14.56
CA VAL A 92 -4.80 -13.30 14.10
C VAL A 92 -5.62 -12.03 13.96
N VAL A 93 -5.02 -10.90 14.31
CA VAL A 93 -5.56 -9.57 14.06
C VAL A 93 -4.62 -8.84 13.10
N VAL A 94 -5.17 -8.35 11.99
CA VAL A 94 -4.46 -7.46 11.07
C VAL A 94 -4.94 -6.04 11.34
N ILE A 95 -4.01 -5.14 11.65
CA ILE A 95 -4.30 -3.75 11.98
C ILE A 95 -4.01 -2.88 10.76
N GLY A 96 -5.04 -2.19 10.28
CA GLY A 96 -4.96 -1.31 9.12
C GLY A 96 -5.39 -1.97 7.81
N ILE A 97 -6.13 -1.21 6.99
CA ILE A 97 -6.64 -1.64 5.67
C ILE A 97 -5.92 -0.88 4.55
N GLY A 98 -4.58 -0.79 4.64
CA GLY A 98 -3.74 -0.42 3.50
C GLY A 98 -3.54 -1.61 2.56
N ASN A 99 -2.92 -1.40 1.38
CA ASN A 99 -2.71 -2.48 0.39
C ASN A 99 -2.07 -3.73 1.01
N SER A 100 -0.97 -3.56 1.75
CA SER A 100 -0.31 -4.67 2.46
C SER A 100 -1.22 -5.35 3.48
N GLY A 101 -1.91 -4.58 4.33
CA GLY A 101 -2.82 -5.15 5.34
C GLY A 101 -3.97 -5.93 4.71
N GLY A 102 -4.49 -5.43 3.57
CA GLY A 102 -5.53 -6.11 2.83
C GLY A 102 -5.09 -7.42 2.19
N ASP A 103 -3.91 -7.45 1.58
CA ASP A 103 -3.37 -8.65 0.94
C ASP A 103 -2.96 -9.70 1.99
N ILE A 104 -2.29 -9.29 3.07
CA ILE A 104 -1.97 -10.17 4.21
C ILE A 104 -3.24 -10.75 4.83
N ALA A 105 -4.29 -9.93 5.03
CA ALA A 105 -5.54 -10.42 5.59
C ALA A 105 -6.20 -11.49 4.70
N VAL A 106 -6.17 -11.32 3.37
CA VAL A 106 -6.69 -12.33 2.44
C VAL A 106 -5.86 -13.60 2.49
N GLU A 107 -4.55 -13.48 2.49
CA GLU A 107 -3.66 -14.64 2.51
C GLU A 107 -3.84 -15.45 3.80
N LEU A 108 -3.79 -14.77 4.95
CA LEU A 108 -4.00 -15.37 6.26
C LEU A 108 -5.40 -15.95 6.44
N SER A 109 -6.42 -15.39 5.80
CA SER A 109 -7.80 -15.93 5.89
C SER A 109 -7.92 -17.38 5.40
N ARG A 110 -6.97 -17.86 4.60
CA ARG A 110 -6.96 -19.23 4.06
C ARG A 110 -6.44 -20.26 5.06
N VAL A 111 -5.56 -19.85 5.98
CA VAL A 111 -4.80 -20.76 6.87
C VAL A 111 -5.13 -20.59 8.36
N THR A 112 -5.56 -19.40 8.77
CA THR A 112 -5.82 -19.07 10.17
C THR A 112 -7.15 -19.66 10.66
N LYS A 113 -7.26 -19.94 11.95
CA LYS A 113 -8.53 -20.39 12.57
C LYS A 113 -9.55 -19.25 12.57
N GLN A 114 -9.09 -18.03 12.83
CA GLN A 114 -9.94 -16.86 12.94
C GLN A 114 -9.10 -15.62 12.64
N LEU A 115 -9.60 -14.75 11.76
CA LEU A 115 -8.93 -13.52 11.37
C LEU A 115 -9.83 -12.30 11.64
N TYR A 116 -9.25 -11.28 12.27
CA TYR A 116 -9.88 -9.98 12.48
C TYR A 116 -9.13 -8.95 11.65
N LEU A 117 -9.85 -8.12 10.90
CA LEU A 117 -9.28 -6.97 10.22
C LEU A 117 -9.77 -5.71 10.93
N SER A 118 -8.86 -5.05 11.64
CA SER A 118 -9.15 -3.81 12.36
C SER A 118 -8.86 -2.61 11.47
N THR A 119 -9.80 -1.67 11.42
CA THR A 119 -9.66 -0.42 10.66
C THR A 119 -10.26 0.73 11.44
N ARG A 120 -9.54 1.85 11.47
CA ARG A 120 -9.95 3.08 12.17
C ARG A 120 -10.99 3.89 11.39
N ARG A 121 -10.86 3.95 10.06
CA ARG A 121 -11.67 4.83 9.20
C ARG A 121 -12.44 4.09 8.10
N GLY A 122 -12.21 2.78 7.93
CA GLY A 122 -12.61 2.07 6.72
C GLY A 122 -11.78 2.47 5.49
N ALA A 123 -11.97 1.75 4.39
CA ALA A 123 -11.39 2.09 3.08
C ALA A 123 -12.32 1.68 1.95
N TRP A 124 -12.26 2.44 0.86
CA TRP A 124 -12.90 2.06 -0.40
C TRP A 124 -12.09 0.94 -1.05
N ILE A 125 -12.72 -0.21 -1.26
CA ILE A 125 -12.09 -1.38 -1.88
C ILE A 125 -12.33 -1.31 -3.39
N LEU A 126 -11.23 -1.29 -4.14
CA LEU A 126 -11.23 -1.34 -5.60
C LEU A 126 -10.76 -2.70 -6.08
N ASN A 127 -11.45 -3.22 -7.09
CA ASN A 127 -10.94 -4.34 -7.86
C ASN A 127 -9.97 -3.81 -8.92
N ARG A 128 -8.86 -4.52 -9.14
CA ARG A 128 -7.95 -4.27 -10.26
C ARG A 128 -8.67 -4.50 -11.60
N VAL A 129 -9.60 -5.45 -11.64
CA VAL A 129 -10.41 -5.74 -12.84
C VAL A 129 -11.64 -4.84 -12.81
N GLY A 130 -11.69 -3.90 -13.76
CA GLY A 130 -12.76 -2.95 -14.03
C GLY A 130 -13.93 -3.58 -14.77
N ASP A 131 -14.77 -2.75 -15.40
CA ASP A 131 -15.92 -3.26 -16.16
C ASP A 131 -15.42 -3.98 -17.42
N ASN A 132 -16.15 -5.00 -17.86
CA ASN A 132 -15.80 -5.81 -19.05
C ASN A 132 -14.41 -6.47 -19.00
N GLY A 133 -13.87 -6.71 -17.80
CA GLY A 133 -12.56 -7.37 -17.65
C GLY A 133 -11.35 -6.45 -17.85
N VAL A 134 -11.57 -5.17 -18.17
CA VAL A 134 -10.49 -4.23 -18.47
C VAL A 134 -9.84 -3.73 -17.16
N PRO A 135 -8.49 -3.60 -17.09
CA PRO A 135 -7.80 -3.02 -15.95
C PRO A 135 -8.37 -1.66 -15.51
N LEU A 136 -8.59 -1.48 -14.20
CA LEU A 136 -9.23 -0.28 -13.65
C LEU A 136 -8.36 0.97 -13.85
N ASP A 137 -7.05 0.82 -13.87
CA ASP A 137 -6.07 1.87 -14.14
C ASP A 137 -6.25 2.51 -15.52
N LEU A 138 -6.55 1.71 -16.55
CA LEU A 138 -6.82 2.22 -17.91
C LEU A 138 -8.06 3.12 -17.99
N HIS A 139 -9.01 2.94 -17.07
CA HIS A 139 -10.17 3.82 -16.98
C HIS A 139 -9.84 5.19 -16.39
N PHE A 140 -8.69 5.36 -15.73
CA PHE A 140 -8.20 6.66 -15.25
C PHE A 140 -7.48 7.43 -16.38
N ASN A 141 -8.25 7.83 -17.39
CA ASN A 141 -7.74 8.55 -18.55
C ASN A 141 -7.95 10.07 -18.48
N ARG A 142 -7.48 10.79 -19.50
CA ARG A 142 -7.58 12.25 -19.63
C ARG A 142 -9.03 12.76 -19.58
N VAL A 143 -9.99 11.98 -20.12
CA VAL A 143 -11.42 12.32 -20.08
C VAL A 143 -11.93 12.28 -18.64
N LEU A 144 -11.61 11.25 -17.87
CA LEU A 144 -11.95 11.20 -16.45
C LEU A 144 -11.24 12.32 -15.67
N GLY A 145 -10.01 12.68 -16.05
CA GLY A 145 -9.29 13.84 -15.51
C GLY A 145 -10.02 15.17 -15.76
N PHE A 146 -10.53 15.37 -16.97
CA PHE A 146 -11.33 16.53 -17.35
C PHE A 146 -12.66 16.58 -16.58
N LEU A 147 -13.39 15.45 -16.51
CA LEU A 147 -14.62 15.35 -15.73
C LEU A 147 -14.36 15.63 -14.25
N ARG A 148 -13.26 15.12 -13.68
CA ARG A 148 -12.88 15.39 -12.28
C ARG A 148 -12.65 16.88 -12.01
N ARG A 149 -12.15 17.63 -12.99
CA ARG A 149 -11.85 19.07 -12.87
C ARG A 149 -13.12 19.92 -12.96
N ASN A 150 -14.04 19.55 -13.85
CA ASN A 150 -15.21 20.37 -14.17
C ASN A 150 -16.49 19.97 -13.41
N VAL A 151 -16.59 18.74 -12.91
CA VAL A 151 -17.77 18.28 -12.17
C VAL A 151 -17.66 18.63 -10.67
N PRO A 152 -18.72 19.21 -10.05
CA PRO A 152 -18.75 19.51 -8.63
C PRO A 152 -18.41 18.31 -7.74
N PHE A 153 -17.69 18.56 -6.65
CA PHE A 153 -17.13 17.54 -5.76
C PHE A 153 -18.16 16.51 -5.30
N GLY A 154 -19.30 16.96 -4.79
CA GLY A 154 -20.35 16.10 -4.24
C GLY A 154 -20.96 15.15 -5.29
N VAL A 155 -21.12 15.63 -6.53
CA VAL A 155 -21.68 14.82 -7.63
C VAL A 155 -20.68 13.75 -8.04
N PHE A 156 -19.42 14.12 -8.25
CA PHE A 156 -18.36 13.15 -8.60
C PHE A 156 -18.15 12.11 -7.50
N CYS A 157 -18.18 12.54 -6.24
CA CYS A 157 -18.18 11.68 -5.06
C CYS A 157 -19.33 10.67 -5.11
N SER A 158 -20.57 11.15 -5.19
CA SER A 158 -21.77 10.33 -5.15
C SER A 158 -21.82 9.31 -6.29
N LEU A 159 -21.53 9.72 -7.52
CA LEU A 159 -21.43 8.80 -8.67
C LEU A 159 -20.33 7.76 -8.46
N GLY A 160 -19.19 8.22 -7.94
CA GLY A 160 -18.06 7.35 -7.68
C GLY A 160 -18.33 6.32 -6.58
N GLU A 161 -19.07 6.66 -5.54
CA GLU A 161 -19.47 5.77 -4.45
C GLU A 161 -20.56 4.80 -4.88
N LYS A 162 -21.57 5.27 -5.63
CA LYS A 162 -22.61 4.43 -6.22
C LYS A 162 -22.03 3.31 -7.08
N ARG A 163 -21.03 3.60 -7.91
CA ARG A 163 -20.35 2.60 -8.76
C ARG A 163 -19.52 1.59 -7.95
N LEU A 164 -19.05 1.94 -6.76
CA LEU A 164 -18.34 1.00 -5.88
C LEU A 164 -19.33 0.12 -5.10
N ASN A 165 -20.41 0.73 -4.60
CA ASN A 165 -21.47 0.02 -3.90
C ASN A 165 -22.23 -0.94 -4.81
N SER A 166 -22.35 -0.66 -6.12
CA SER A 166 -23.01 -1.57 -7.07
C SER A 166 -22.28 -2.91 -7.22
N ARG A 167 -20.97 -2.95 -7.01
CA ARG A 167 -20.17 -4.19 -7.09
C ARG A 167 -20.14 -4.94 -5.76
N PHE A 168 -19.98 -4.21 -4.67
CA PHE A 168 -20.01 -4.75 -3.33
C PHE A 168 -20.55 -3.69 -2.39
N ASP A 169 -21.59 -4.03 -1.62
CA ASP A 169 -22.15 -3.07 -0.69
C ASP A 169 -21.18 -2.83 0.48
N HIS A 170 -20.54 -1.66 0.47
CA HIS A 170 -19.61 -1.26 1.52
C HIS A 170 -20.35 -0.92 2.83
N TRP A 171 -21.69 -0.91 2.83
CA TRP A 171 -22.54 -0.77 4.01
C TRP A 171 -22.30 -1.85 5.06
N VAL A 172 -21.84 -3.05 4.67
CA VAL A 172 -21.49 -4.13 5.60
C VAL A 172 -20.18 -3.80 6.33
N GLY A 173 -20.28 -2.90 7.32
CA GLY A 173 -19.26 -2.52 8.30
C GLY A 173 -18.13 -1.63 7.80
N ARG A 174 -18.22 -1.03 6.61
CA ARG A 174 -17.06 -0.44 5.91
C ARG A 174 -17.30 0.87 5.17
N ARG A 175 -18.40 1.60 5.40
CA ARG A 175 -18.53 2.94 4.83
C ARG A 175 -17.44 3.83 5.41
N PRO A 176 -16.49 4.33 4.61
CA PRO A 176 -15.47 5.19 5.17
C PRO A 176 -16.11 6.49 5.64
N GLN A 177 -15.60 7.07 6.73
CA GLN A 177 -16.07 8.38 7.21
C GLN A 177 -15.75 9.53 6.23
N HIS A 178 -15.10 9.23 5.10
CA HIS A 178 -14.63 10.19 4.11
C HIS A 178 -15.09 9.81 2.69
N CYS A 179 -15.41 10.81 1.86
CA CYS A 179 -15.75 10.56 0.44
C CYS A 179 -14.55 9.94 -0.31
N ARG A 180 -14.83 9.11 -1.33
CA ARG A 180 -13.88 8.58 -2.35
C ARG A 180 -12.85 9.58 -2.88
N ARG A 181 -13.19 10.87 -2.99
CA ARG A 181 -12.29 11.93 -3.51
C ARG A 181 -11.37 12.49 -2.42
N THR A 182 -11.82 12.60 -1.17
CA THR A 182 -10.96 12.81 0.02
C THR A 182 -10.07 11.61 0.31
N ALA A 183 -10.47 10.41 -0.13
CA ALA A 183 -9.61 9.22 -0.14
C ALA A 183 -8.43 9.33 -1.12
N ALA A 184 -8.26 10.42 -1.88
CA ALA A 184 -6.97 10.68 -2.53
C ALA A 184 -5.82 10.87 -1.51
N LYS A 185 -6.14 11.23 -0.25
CA LYS A 185 -5.17 11.25 0.87
C LYS A 185 -5.01 9.90 1.58
N CYS A 186 -5.85 8.90 1.31
CA CYS A 186 -5.77 7.55 1.89
C CYS A 186 -5.63 6.55 0.74
N HIS A 187 -4.44 5.98 0.52
CA HIS A 187 -4.18 5.05 -0.59
C HIS A 187 -5.35 4.06 -0.79
N LYS A 188 -5.92 4.07 -2.00
CA LYS A 188 -7.05 3.19 -2.35
C LYS A 188 -6.58 1.75 -2.39
N LEU A 189 -7.41 0.85 -1.89
CA LEU A 189 -7.07 -0.57 -1.81
C LEU A 189 -7.34 -1.27 -3.13
N GLY A 190 -6.31 -1.85 -3.78
CA GLY A 190 -6.43 -2.55 -5.06
C GLY A 190 -6.41 -4.07 -4.92
N SER A 191 -7.49 -4.68 -4.47
CA SER A 191 -7.54 -6.13 -4.19
C SER A 191 -8.82 -6.78 -4.73
N ASN A 192 -8.64 -7.78 -5.60
CA ASN A 192 -9.75 -8.52 -6.24
C ASN A 192 -10.35 -9.61 -5.36
N SER A 193 -9.58 -10.13 -4.40
CA SER A 193 -9.89 -11.36 -3.67
C SER A 193 -10.53 -11.13 -2.30
N GLN A 194 -10.46 -9.91 -1.74
CA GLN A 194 -11.06 -9.67 -0.43
C GLN A 194 -12.57 -9.87 -0.38
N PRO A 195 -13.36 -9.41 -1.38
CA PRO A 195 -14.82 -9.50 -1.31
C PRO A 195 -15.34 -10.95 -1.35
N SER A 196 -14.65 -11.83 -2.10
CA SER A 196 -15.08 -13.22 -2.27
C SER A 196 -14.77 -14.11 -1.06
N HIS A 197 -13.62 -13.91 -0.41
CA HIS A 197 -13.26 -14.63 0.83
C HIS A 197 -14.18 -14.28 2.00
N GLN A 198 -14.70 -13.06 2.01
CA GLN A 198 -15.64 -12.64 3.04
C GLN A 198 -17.03 -13.29 2.93
N ARG A 199 -17.49 -13.60 1.71
CA ARG A 199 -18.80 -14.26 1.50
C ARG A 199 -18.76 -15.77 1.73
N ARG A 200 -17.60 -16.43 1.61
CA ARG A 200 -17.51 -17.91 1.48
C ARG A 200 -17.20 -18.71 2.74
N ARG A 201 -16.89 -18.14 3.92
CA ARG A 201 -16.58 -18.95 5.13
C ARG A 201 -17.12 -18.40 6.46
N ARG A 202 -17.54 -19.33 7.34
CA ARG A 202 -18.05 -19.15 8.72
C ARG A 202 -17.03 -18.61 9.74
N ASN A 203 -15.77 -18.37 9.36
CA ASN A 203 -14.77 -17.69 10.20
C ASN A 203 -14.89 -16.19 9.96
N LEU A 204 -15.90 -15.56 10.59
CA LEU A 204 -16.24 -14.16 10.40
C LEU A 204 -14.97 -13.30 10.49
N LEU A 205 -14.60 -12.59 9.42
CA LEU A 205 -13.92 -11.31 9.56
C LEU A 205 -14.84 -10.41 10.39
N ARG A 206 -14.70 -10.46 11.72
CA ARG A 206 -15.38 -9.54 12.63
C ARG A 206 -14.56 -8.27 12.63
N TYR A 207 -15.08 -7.25 11.97
CA TYR A 207 -14.53 -5.91 12.03
C TYR A 207 -14.94 -5.32 13.37
N ARG A 208 -13.96 -4.94 14.19
CA ARG A 208 -14.18 -4.14 15.39
C ARG A 208 -13.42 -2.83 15.17
N CYS A 209 -14.16 -1.71 15.10
CA CYS A 209 -13.54 -0.42 15.34
C CYS A 209 -13.09 -0.41 16.80
N MET A 210 -11.80 -0.19 17.02
CA MET A 210 -11.30 0.38 18.28
C MET A 210 -11.20 1.88 18.07
#